data_AF-A0A371DCH9-F1
#
_entry.id   AF-A0A371DCH9-F1
#
_cell.length_a   1.000
_cell.length_b   1.000
_cell.length_c   1.000
_cell.angle_alpha   90.00
_cell.angle_beta   90.00
_cell.angle_gamma   90.00
#
_symmetry.space_group_name_H-M   'P 1'
#
loop_
_entity.id
_entity.type
_entity.pdbx_description
1 polymer ?
#
loop_
_entity_poly.entity_id
_entity_poly.type
_entity_poly.pdbx_seq_one_letter_code
_entity_poly.pdbx_strand_id
1 'polypeptide(L)'
;FPLDPTPETLSLYVTYQSQQIEPRSVDAYLSGICSELEPYYPNVRAHRRSPLVARTLKGCKRLYSKPVRRKRALTREDLNLVASSLTHTESYDDHLFLTLILTGFHALLRLGELVWPDQRELRSYRKLSKRTSVKLTADSFQFVLHSHKTDRQFAGDTVLVHSTVSGADPVKAFTVFLHTRDKRHPCRSELWLRYDGSVPTRGWFTRHLRRFFPADVSGHSMRAGGAIALALDGVAHDSIQ
;
A
#
# COMPACT_ATOMS: atom_id res chain seq x y z
N PHE A 1 18.74 18.55 -35.01
CA PHE A 1 18.93 17.53 -33.96
C PHE A 1 18.13 16.30 -34.35
N PRO A 2 18.74 15.09 -34.39
CA PRO A 2 17.97 13.86 -34.60
C PRO A 2 17.00 13.70 -33.41
N LEU A 3 15.73 13.45 -33.72
CA LEU A 3 14.66 13.29 -32.72
C LEU A 3 14.59 11.86 -32.15
N ASP A 4 15.29 10.92 -32.77
CA ASP A 4 15.30 9.51 -32.38
C ASP A 4 16.15 9.30 -31.11
N PRO A 5 15.61 8.66 -30.05
CA PRO A 5 16.37 8.39 -28.85
C PRO A 5 17.49 7.35 -29.06
N THR A 6 18.72 7.80 -29.22
CA THR A 6 19.90 6.94 -29.37
C THR A 6 20.47 6.46 -28.02
N PRO A 7 21.30 5.40 -27.99
CA PRO A 7 22.04 5.00 -26.80
C PRO A 7 22.79 6.14 -26.10
N GLU A 8 23.39 7.05 -26.87
CA GLU A 8 24.12 8.21 -26.38
C GLU A 8 23.16 9.17 -25.66
N THR A 9 22.06 9.57 -26.30
CA THR A 9 21.07 10.48 -25.70
C THR A 9 20.46 9.92 -24.42
N LEU A 10 20.12 8.62 -24.41
CA LEU A 10 19.60 7.94 -23.22
C LEU A 10 20.66 7.86 -22.10
N SER A 11 21.92 7.64 -22.45
CA SER A 11 23.00 7.61 -21.45
C SER A 11 23.31 8.99 -20.86
N LEU A 12 23.23 10.06 -21.66
CA LEU A 12 23.32 11.45 -21.19
C LEU A 12 22.16 11.82 -20.28
N TYR A 13 20.94 11.40 -20.61
CA TYR A 13 19.79 11.55 -19.72
C TYR A 13 20.03 10.85 -18.38
N VAL A 14 20.57 9.62 -18.41
CA VAL A 14 20.88 8.86 -17.19
C VAL A 14 21.90 9.57 -16.33
N THR A 15 23.02 10.05 -16.91
CA THR A 15 24.07 10.73 -16.13
C THR A 15 23.55 12.03 -15.51
N TYR A 16 22.86 12.85 -16.31
CA TYR A 16 22.28 14.12 -15.85
C TYR A 16 21.28 13.91 -14.72
N GLN A 17 20.29 13.03 -14.91
CA GLN A 17 19.25 12.82 -13.91
C GLN A 17 19.76 12.12 -12.65
N SER A 18 20.76 11.24 -12.77
CA SER A 18 21.31 10.53 -11.61
C SER A 18 22.06 11.44 -10.64
N GLN A 19 22.44 12.66 -11.06
CA GLN A 19 22.99 13.67 -10.16
C GLN A 19 21.90 14.35 -9.31
N GLN A 20 20.66 14.40 -9.81
CA GLN A 20 19.54 15.09 -9.18
C GLN A 20 18.64 14.16 -8.37
N ILE A 21 18.47 12.91 -8.83
CA ILE A 21 17.58 11.92 -8.21
C ILE A 21 18.23 10.54 -8.11
N GLU A 22 17.67 9.68 -7.26
CA GLU A 22 18.17 8.32 -7.05
C GLU A 22 18.25 7.54 -8.39
N PRO A 23 19.41 6.95 -8.75
CA PRO A 23 19.60 6.22 -10.01
C PRO A 23 18.59 5.09 -10.26
N ARG A 24 18.03 4.49 -9.20
CA ARG A 24 16.95 3.49 -9.32
C ARG A 24 15.65 4.10 -9.84
N SER A 25 15.35 5.34 -9.46
CA SER A 25 14.21 6.10 -10.00
C SER A 25 14.48 6.49 -11.46
N VAL A 26 15.71 6.87 -11.79
CA VAL A 26 16.11 7.16 -13.19
C VAL A 26 15.89 5.94 -14.08
N ASP A 27 16.26 4.74 -13.63
CA ASP A 27 16.03 3.49 -14.35
C ASP A 27 14.53 3.20 -14.58
N ALA A 28 13.70 3.46 -13.57
CA ALA A 28 12.25 3.35 -13.68
C ALA A 28 11.66 4.39 -14.66
N TYR A 29 12.10 5.65 -14.59
CA TYR A 29 11.68 6.70 -15.51
C TYR A 29 12.12 6.41 -16.93
N LEU A 30 13.35 5.95 -17.13
CA LEU A 30 13.85 5.55 -18.44
C LEU A 30 13.01 4.42 -19.03
N SER A 31 12.59 3.46 -18.21
CA SER A 31 11.67 2.39 -18.64
C SER A 31 10.31 2.95 -19.05
N GLY A 32 9.76 3.90 -18.29
CA GLY A 32 8.51 4.59 -18.63
C GLY A 32 8.62 5.40 -19.92
N ILE A 33 9.65 6.23 -20.06
CA ILE A 33 9.96 7.00 -21.28
C ILE A 33 10.05 6.07 -22.49
N CYS A 34 10.78 4.95 -22.39
CA CYS A 34 10.89 4.00 -23.49
C CYS A 34 9.55 3.33 -23.81
N SER A 35 8.68 3.10 -22.83
CA SER A 35 7.35 2.53 -23.05
C SER A 35 6.42 3.51 -23.79
N GLU A 36 6.47 4.79 -23.46
CA GLU A 36 5.67 5.83 -24.12
C GLU A 36 6.19 6.17 -25.52
N LEU A 37 7.50 6.07 -25.74
CA LEU A 37 8.13 6.39 -27.01
C LEU A 37 8.12 5.24 -28.02
N GLU A 38 7.96 3.99 -27.58
CA GLU A 38 7.99 2.79 -28.43
C GLU A 38 7.04 2.83 -29.64
N PRO A 39 5.81 3.38 -29.56
CA PRO A 39 4.93 3.52 -30.73
C PRO A 39 5.49 4.44 -31.84
N TYR A 40 6.34 5.40 -31.49
CA TYR A 40 6.92 6.39 -32.41
C TYR A 40 8.36 6.05 -32.82
N TYR A 41 9.10 5.39 -31.91
CA TYR A 41 10.52 5.05 -32.06
C TYR A 41 10.72 3.57 -31.74
N PRO A 42 10.52 2.66 -32.71
CA PRO A 42 10.52 1.21 -32.46
C PRO A 42 11.82 0.67 -31.85
N ASN A 43 12.94 1.33 -32.13
CA ASN A 43 14.27 0.92 -31.65
C ASN A 43 14.59 1.40 -30.23
N VAL A 44 13.77 2.25 -29.60
CA VAL A 44 14.06 2.87 -28.29
C VAL A 44 14.34 1.84 -27.19
N ARG A 45 13.63 0.69 -27.21
CA ARG A 45 13.87 -0.39 -26.25
C ARG A 45 15.21 -1.09 -26.50
N ALA A 46 15.60 -1.29 -27.76
CA ALA A 46 16.90 -1.84 -28.11
C ALA A 46 18.01 -0.89 -27.68
N HIS A 47 17.83 0.42 -27.91
CA HIS A 47 18.77 1.46 -27.49
C HIS A 47 18.89 1.55 -25.96
N ARG A 48 17.78 1.45 -25.21
CA ARG A 48 17.82 1.35 -23.74
C ARG A 48 18.60 0.13 -23.26
N ARG A 49 18.48 -1.01 -23.94
CA ARG A 49 19.18 -2.26 -23.61
C ARG A 49 20.64 -2.28 -24.08
N SER A 50 21.10 -1.23 -24.77
CA SER A 50 22.48 -1.16 -25.23
C SER A 50 23.49 -1.25 -24.07
N PRO A 51 24.68 -1.82 -24.31
CA PRO A 51 25.73 -1.90 -23.30
C PRO A 51 26.11 -0.53 -22.74
N LEU A 52 26.05 0.54 -23.54
CA LEU A 52 26.34 1.90 -23.13
C LEU A 52 25.39 2.34 -22.00
N VAL A 53 24.08 2.31 -22.25
CA VAL A 53 23.07 2.71 -21.26
C VAL A 53 23.12 1.84 -20.01
N ALA A 54 23.27 0.51 -20.18
CA ALA A 54 23.34 -0.42 -19.07
C ALA A 54 24.57 -0.16 -18.16
N ARG A 55 25.74 0.08 -18.75
CA ARG A 55 26.97 0.40 -18.01
C ARG A 55 26.88 1.77 -17.35
N THR A 56 26.32 2.77 -18.02
CA THR A 56 26.09 4.10 -17.44
C THR A 56 25.16 4.02 -16.22
N LEU A 57 24.02 3.32 -16.33
CA LEU A 57 23.13 3.08 -15.18
C LEU A 57 23.86 2.37 -14.04
N LYS A 58 24.68 1.35 -14.34
CA LYS A 58 25.49 0.64 -13.33
C LYS A 58 26.50 1.57 -12.66
N GLY A 59 27.17 2.44 -13.43
CA GLY A 59 28.10 3.45 -12.92
C GLY A 59 27.39 4.46 -12.02
N CYS A 60 26.28 5.03 -12.48
CA CYS A 60 25.48 5.97 -11.70
C CYS A 60 24.95 5.34 -10.41
N LYS A 61 24.47 4.09 -10.44
CA LYS A 61 24.07 3.35 -9.23
C LYS A 61 25.24 3.18 -8.26
N ARG A 62 26.46 2.94 -8.73
CA ARG A 62 27.65 2.83 -7.85
C ARG A 62 28.06 4.17 -7.24
N LEU A 63 27.92 5.27 -7.98
CA LEU A 63 28.37 6.60 -7.56
C LEU A 63 27.34 7.32 -6.67
N TYR A 64 26.05 7.23 -7.01
CA TYR A 64 25.01 8.10 -6.48
C TYR A 64 23.92 7.37 -5.69
N SER A 65 23.81 6.03 -5.76
CA SER A 65 22.77 5.34 -5.01
C SER A 65 22.99 5.41 -3.51
N LYS A 66 21.91 5.70 -2.79
CA LYS A 66 21.88 5.66 -1.33
C LYS A 66 21.37 4.31 -0.84
N PRO A 67 21.74 3.88 0.39
CA PRO A 67 21.15 2.70 1.01
C PRO A 67 19.62 2.81 1.07
N VAL A 68 18.94 1.70 0.75
CA VAL A 68 17.48 1.65 0.82
C VAL A 68 17.04 1.71 2.28
N ARG A 69 16.40 2.81 2.67
CA ARG A 69 15.75 2.92 3.98
C ARG A 69 14.41 2.20 3.93
N ARG A 70 14.40 0.93 4.34
CA ARG A 70 13.17 0.15 4.49
C ARG A 70 12.41 0.63 5.72
N LYS A 71 11.09 0.67 5.62
CA LYS A 71 10.22 0.93 6.76
C LYS A 71 10.24 -0.30 7.67
N ARG A 72 10.29 -0.08 8.98
CA ARG A 72 10.22 -1.15 9.98
C ARG A 72 8.88 -1.87 9.84
N ALA A 73 8.87 -3.19 9.92
CA ALA A 73 7.63 -3.97 9.95
C ALA A 73 6.92 -3.78 11.30
N LEU A 74 5.58 -3.74 11.28
CA LEU A 74 4.81 -3.76 12.52
C LEU A 74 4.91 -5.15 13.18
N THR A 75 4.86 -5.20 14.50
CA THR A 75 4.79 -6.45 15.26
C THR A 75 3.42 -6.59 15.96
N ARG A 76 3.15 -7.75 16.56
CA ARG A 76 1.92 -7.95 17.35
C ARG A 76 1.90 -7.07 18.60
N GLU A 77 3.08 -6.84 19.19
CA GLU A 77 3.26 -5.96 20.33
C GLU A 77 2.96 -4.50 19.98
N ASP A 78 3.38 -4.04 18.79
CA ASP A 78 3.02 -2.73 18.27
C ASP A 78 1.49 -2.57 18.16
N LEU A 79 0.78 -3.59 17.67
CA LEU A 79 -0.69 -3.57 17.55
C LEU A 79 -1.36 -3.56 18.92
N ASN A 80 -0.84 -4.34 19.87
CA ASN A 80 -1.33 -4.37 21.25
C ASN A 80 -1.15 -3.00 21.94
N LEU A 81 -0.04 -2.32 21.67
CA LEU A 81 0.20 -0.95 22.17
C LEU A 81 -0.84 0.02 21.61
N VAL A 82 -1.13 -0.04 20.31
CA VAL A 82 -2.16 0.83 19.71
C VAL A 82 -3.54 0.52 20.28
N ALA A 83 -3.90 -0.77 20.37
CA ALA A 83 -5.19 -1.19 20.90
C ALA A 83 -5.35 -0.78 22.37
N SER A 84 -4.34 -1.00 23.21
CA SER A 84 -4.38 -0.61 24.63
C SER A 84 -4.55 0.89 24.79
N SER A 85 -3.79 1.68 24.03
CA SER A 85 -3.86 3.15 24.02
C SER A 85 -5.21 3.70 23.56
N LEU A 86 -5.96 2.93 22.77
CA LEU A 86 -7.28 3.32 22.24
C LEU A 86 -8.45 2.66 22.98
N THR A 87 -8.21 1.82 24.00
CA THR A 87 -9.27 1.05 24.68
C THR A 87 -10.38 1.92 25.26
N HIS A 88 -10.03 3.12 25.75
CA HIS A 88 -10.96 4.05 26.40
C HIS A 88 -11.39 5.22 25.50
N THR A 89 -11.04 5.21 24.22
CA THR A 89 -11.47 6.27 23.31
C THR A 89 -12.92 6.08 22.91
N GLU A 90 -13.71 7.15 22.94
CA GLU A 90 -15.04 7.18 22.33
C GLU A 90 -14.99 7.74 20.89
N SER A 91 -13.79 8.06 20.41
CA SER A 91 -13.59 8.63 19.08
C SER A 91 -13.91 7.62 17.98
N TYR A 92 -14.88 7.97 17.14
CA TYR A 92 -15.22 7.20 15.94
C TYR A 92 -14.01 7.03 15.00
N ASP A 93 -13.23 8.10 14.80
CA ASP A 93 -12.08 8.07 13.88
C ASP A 93 -10.93 7.20 14.44
N ASP A 94 -10.80 7.08 15.77
CA ASP A 94 -9.85 6.17 16.40
C ASP A 94 -10.30 4.70 16.24
N HIS A 95 -11.60 4.39 16.39
CA HIS A 95 -12.14 3.06 16.11
C HIS A 95 -11.93 2.65 14.65
N LEU A 96 -12.15 3.57 13.71
CA LEU A 96 -11.84 3.36 12.30
C LEU A 96 -10.34 3.10 12.10
N PHE A 97 -9.46 3.91 12.71
CA PHE A 97 -8.03 3.74 12.59
C PHE A 97 -7.55 2.38 13.11
N LEU A 98 -8.00 1.98 14.32
CA LEU A 98 -7.68 0.69 14.92
C LEU A 98 -8.15 -0.47 14.03
N THR A 99 -9.36 -0.38 13.50
CA THR A 99 -9.89 -1.39 12.58
C THR A 99 -9.05 -1.50 11.31
N LEU A 100 -8.65 -0.37 10.73
CA LEU A 100 -7.83 -0.34 9.52
C LEU A 100 -6.43 -0.91 9.72
N ILE A 101 -5.76 -0.59 10.83
CA ILE A 101 -4.40 -1.10 11.09
C ILE A 101 -4.42 -2.61 11.36
N LEU A 102 -5.39 -3.10 12.13
CA LEU A 102 -5.56 -4.53 12.40
C LEU A 102 -5.92 -5.30 11.13
N THR A 103 -6.91 -4.81 10.36
CA THR A 103 -7.29 -5.42 9.08
C THR A 103 -6.11 -5.44 8.11
N GLY A 104 -5.39 -4.33 7.98
CA GLY A 104 -4.24 -4.23 7.09
C GLY A 104 -3.09 -5.18 7.46
N PHE A 105 -2.89 -5.42 8.75
CA PHE A 105 -1.89 -6.35 9.24
C PHE A 105 -2.33 -7.81 9.03
N HIS A 106 -3.51 -8.19 9.51
CA HIS A 106 -3.96 -9.59 9.50
C HIS A 106 -4.34 -10.11 8.11
N ALA A 107 -4.84 -9.23 7.22
CA ALA A 107 -5.13 -9.60 5.83
C ALA A 107 -3.99 -9.28 4.84
N LEU A 108 -2.80 -8.87 5.32
CA LEU A 108 -1.65 -8.55 4.47
C LEU A 108 -1.93 -7.46 3.41
N LEU A 109 -2.88 -6.56 3.71
CA LEU A 109 -3.33 -5.56 2.75
C LEU A 109 -2.32 -4.42 2.63
N ARG A 110 -2.20 -3.92 1.40
CA ARG A 110 -1.56 -2.64 1.16
C ARG A 110 -2.49 -1.54 1.65
N LEU A 111 -1.92 -0.49 2.24
CA LEU A 111 -2.72 0.68 2.65
C LEU A 111 -3.60 1.23 1.51
N GLY A 112 -3.13 1.18 0.26
CA GLY A 112 -3.89 1.62 -0.91
C GLY A 112 -5.16 0.83 -1.24
N GLU A 113 -5.36 -0.35 -0.65
CA GLU A 113 -6.58 -1.17 -0.78
C GLU A 113 -7.65 -0.76 0.25
N LEU A 114 -7.22 -0.08 1.33
CA LEU A 114 -8.08 0.31 2.45
C LEU A 114 -8.50 1.78 2.42
N VAL A 115 -7.65 2.67 1.90
CA VAL A 115 -7.85 4.13 1.99
C VAL A 115 -7.69 4.82 0.64
N TRP A 116 -8.24 6.04 0.53
CA TRP A 116 -8.11 6.85 -0.67
C TRP A 116 -6.68 7.38 -0.90
N PRO A 117 -6.24 7.49 -2.16
CA PRO A 117 -5.09 8.33 -2.52
C PRO A 117 -5.33 9.80 -2.09
N ASP A 118 -4.27 10.47 -1.63
CA ASP A 118 -4.37 11.90 -1.31
C ASP A 118 -4.65 12.73 -2.57
N GLN A 119 -4.04 12.39 -3.70
CA GLN A 119 -4.30 13.00 -5.01
C GLN A 119 -5.70 12.65 -5.51
N ARG A 120 -6.52 13.67 -5.80
CA ARG A 120 -7.93 13.51 -6.18
C ARG A 120 -8.12 12.82 -7.53
N GLU A 121 -7.25 13.12 -8.49
CA GLU A 121 -7.28 12.57 -9.86
C GLU A 121 -7.13 11.03 -9.89
N LEU A 122 -6.47 10.46 -8.89
CA LEU A 122 -6.26 9.01 -8.78
C LEU A 122 -7.41 8.27 -8.10
N ARG A 123 -8.43 8.99 -7.60
CA ARG A 123 -9.54 8.42 -6.83
C ARG A 123 -10.58 7.82 -7.76
N SER A 124 -11.04 6.62 -7.41
CA SER A 124 -12.14 5.97 -8.10
C SER A 124 -12.99 5.20 -7.10
N TYR A 125 -14.30 5.44 -7.13
CA TYR A 125 -15.27 4.72 -6.29
C TYR A 125 -15.31 3.22 -6.59
N ARG A 126 -14.95 2.82 -7.81
CA ARG A 126 -14.87 1.40 -8.22
C ARG A 126 -13.83 0.63 -7.41
N LYS A 127 -12.84 1.32 -6.85
CA LYS A 127 -11.75 0.71 -6.06
C LYS A 127 -12.07 0.60 -4.57
N LEU A 128 -13.20 1.13 -4.12
CA LEU A 128 -13.55 1.13 -2.69
C LEU A 128 -14.22 -0.17 -2.29
N SER A 129 -13.85 -0.66 -1.11
CA SER A 129 -14.57 -1.73 -0.44
C SER A 129 -15.99 -1.28 -0.11
N LYS A 130 -16.98 -2.11 -0.42
CA LYS A 130 -18.40 -1.81 -0.20
C LYS A 130 -18.87 -2.41 1.12
N ARG A 131 -19.73 -1.69 1.84
CA ARG A 131 -20.38 -2.19 3.06
C ARG A 131 -21.24 -3.43 2.77
N THR A 132 -21.87 -3.48 1.60
CA THR A 132 -22.76 -4.59 1.19
C THR A 132 -22.03 -5.91 0.92
N SER A 133 -20.70 -5.89 0.71
CA SER A 133 -19.93 -7.13 0.54
C SER A 133 -19.45 -7.73 1.86
N VAL A 134 -19.66 -7.04 2.98
CA VAL A 134 -19.23 -7.50 4.31
C VAL A 134 -20.10 -8.65 4.78
N LYS A 135 -19.46 -9.75 5.17
CA LYS A 135 -20.07 -10.80 5.99
C LYS A 135 -19.32 -10.89 7.31
N LEU A 136 -20.06 -10.93 8.41
CA LEU A 136 -19.53 -10.98 9.77
C LEU A 136 -20.03 -12.25 10.44
N THR A 137 -19.12 -13.03 11.01
CA THR A 137 -19.40 -14.17 11.88
C THR A 137 -18.89 -13.87 13.29
N ALA A 138 -19.08 -14.79 14.23
CA ALA A 138 -18.59 -14.62 15.60
C ALA A 138 -17.05 -14.60 15.69
N ASP A 139 -16.39 -15.26 14.74
CA ASP A 139 -14.95 -15.56 14.72
C ASP A 139 -14.21 -14.98 13.51
N SER A 140 -14.90 -14.34 12.58
CA SER A 140 -14.29 -13.80 11.38
C SER A 140 -15.11 -12.68 10.74
N PHE A 141 -14.48 -11.91 9.87
CA PHE A 141 -15.17 -11.07 8.91
C PHE A 141 -14.54 -11.20 7.54
N GLN A 142 -15.35 -10.98 6.50
CA GLN A 142 -14.89 -10.94 5.13
C GLN A 142 -15.51 -9.80 4.34
N PHE A 143 -14.80 -9.30 3.34
CA PHE A 143 -15.31 -8.31 2.38
C PHE A 143 -14.55 -8.42 1.05
N VAL A 144 -15.14 -7.86 -0.01
CA VAL A 144 -14.58 -7.96 -1.37
C VAL A 144 -13.83 -6.70 -1.79
N LEU A 145 -12.59 -6.87 -2.24
CA LEU A 145 -11.79 -5.88 -2.94
C LEU A 145 -12.09 -5.97 -4.43
N HIS A 146 -12.54 -4.87 -5.06
CA HIS A 146 -12.99 -4.90 -6.45
C HIS A 146 -11.85 -4.80 -7.48
N SER A 147 -10.63 -4.45 -7.07
CA SER A 147 -9.47 -4.45 -7.98
C SER A 147 -8.16 -4.32 -7.22
N HIS A 148 -7.18 -5.17 -7.53
CA HIS A 148 -5.77 -4.90 -7.23
C HIS A 148 -4.94 -4.90 -8.53
N LYS A 149 -3.74 -4.31 -8.52
CA LYS A 149 -2.86 -4.15 -9.71
C LYS A 149 -2.53 -5.46 -10.46
N THR A 150 -2.76 -6.60 -9.83
CA THR A 150 -2.47 -7.95 -10.32
C THR A 150 -3.71 -8.69 -10.83
N ASP A 151 -4.91 -8.15 -10.59
CA ASP A 151 -6.16 -8.74 -11.05
C ASP A 151 -6.42 -8.37 -12.52
N ARG A 152 -5.95 -9.23 -13.43
CA ARG A 152 -6.15 -9.06 -14.87
C ARG A 152 -7.59 -9.33 -15.30
N GLN A 153 -8.38 -10.01 -14.47
CA GLN A 153 -9.72 -10.49 -14.81
C GLN A 153 -10.83 -9.69 -14.12
N PHE A 154 -10.49 -8.77 -13.21
CA PHE A 154 -11.43 -7.99 -12.40
C PHE A 154 -12.40 -8.87 -11.60
N ALA A 155 -11.98 -10.09 -11.24
CA ALA A 155 -12.79 -11.01 -10.45
C ALA A 155 -12.98 -10.50 -9.01
N GLY A 156 -12.07 -9.65 -8.54
CA GLY A 156 -12.02 -9.17 -7.18
C GLY A 156 -11.50 -10.23 -6.21
N ASP A 157 -10.88 -9.76 -5.13
CA ASP A 157 -10.34 -10.64 -4.08
C ASP A 157 -11.24 -10.58 -2.85
N THR A 158 -11.53 -11.74 -2.27
CA THR A 158 -12.22 -11.80 -0.98
C THR A 158 -11.18 -11.78 0.12
N VAL A 159 -11.24 -10.73 0.94
CA VAL A 159 -10.46 -10.62 2.17
C VAL A 159 -11.21 -11.35 3.25
N LEU A 160 -10.55 -12.30 3.92
CA LEU A 160 -11.06 -13.00 5.11
C LEU A 160 -10.09 -12.78 6.27
N VAL A 161 -10.60 -12.32 7.40
CA VAL A 161 -9.82 -12.10 8.62
C VAL A 161 -10.48 -12.84 9.77
N HIS A 162 -9.71 -13.70 10.43
CA HIS A 162 -10.13 -14.42 11.62
C HIS A 162 -9.77 -13.67 12.90
N SER A 163 -10.54 -13.92 13.95
CA SER A 163 -10.23 -13.47 15.31
C SER A 163 -8.92 -14.06 15.78
N THR A 164 -8.22 -13.32 16.62
CA THR A 164 -6.97 -13.80 17.24
C THR A 164 -7.21 -14.20 18.69
N VAL A 165 -6.66 -15.34 19.10
CA VAL A 165 -6.75 -15.83 20.49
C VAL A 165 -5.90 -14.97 21.44
N SER A 166 -4.85 -14.32 20.93
CA SER A 166 -3.93 -13.49 21.70
C SER A 166 -3.75 -12.12 21.05
N GLY A 167 -3.74 -11.07 21.89
CA GLY A 167 -3.52 -9.69 21.47
C GLY A 167 -4.78 -8.94 21.03
N ALA A 168 -4.57 -7.90 20.24
CA ALA A 168 -5.61 -7.02 19.71
C ALA A 168 -6.47 -7.75 18.67
N ASP A 169 -7.70 -8.11 19.06
CA ASP A 169 -8.61 -8.87 18.21
C ASP A 169 -9.16 -8.01 17.03
N PRO A 170 -8.83 -8.35 15.77
CA PRO A 170 -9.34 -7.65 14.60
C PRO A 170 -10.85 -7.76 14.46
N VAL A 171 -11.47 -8.89 14.84
CA VAL A 171 -12.92 -9.11 14.67
C VAL A 171 -13.71 -8.24 15.65
N LYS A 172 -13.28 -8.17 16.91
CA LYS A 172 -13.85 -7.26 17.90
C LYS A 172 -13.76 -5.80 17.47
N ALA A 173 -12.57 -5.34 17.05
CA ALA A 173 -12.39 -3.96 16.58
C ALA A 173 -13.29 -3.65 15.36
N PHE A 174 -13.31 -4.56 14.38
CA PHE A 174 -14.14 -4.43 13.19
C PHE A 174 -15.64 -4.39 13.52
N THR A 175 -16.10 -5.23 14.45
CA THR A 175 -17.51 -5.27 14.88
C THR A 175 -17.94 -3.95 15.53
N VAL A 176 -17.12 -3.41 16.43
CA VAL A 176 -17.39 -2.10 17.08
C VAL A 176 -17.45 -0.99 16.05
N PHE A 177 -16.47 -0.94 15.12
CA PHE A 177 -16.48 0.02 14.03
C PHE A 177 -17.71 -0.14 13.13
N LEU A 178 -18.07 -1.36 12.72
CA LEU A 178 -19.19 -1.61 11.82
C LEU A 178 -20.52 -1.15 12.43
N HIS A 179 -20.74 -1.43 13.71
CA HIS A 179 -21.94 -1.01 14.43
C HIS A 179 -22.04 0.53 14.49
N THR A 180 -20.95 1.21 14.87
CA THR A 180 -20.93 2.68 14.94
C THR A 180 -21.05 3.33 13.57
N ARG A 181 -20.42 2.73 12.54
CA ARG A 181 -20.51 3.15 11.14
C ARG A 181 -21.92 3.03 10.60
N ASP A 182 -22.61 1.91 10.84
CA ASP A 182 -23.96 1.69 10.30
C ASP A 182 -25.00 2.56 11.00
N LYS A 183 -24.84 2.81 12.31
CA LYS A 183 -25.67 3.78 13.05
C LYS A 183 -25.53 5.20 12.48
N ARG A 184 -24.31 5.59 12.10
CA ARG A 184 -24.00 6.96 11.66
C ARG A 184 -24.24 7.19 10.17
N HIS A 185 -23.92 6.21 9.34
CA HIS A 185 -23.90 6.30 7.88
C HIS A 185 -24.75 5.19 7.23
N PRO A 186 -26.04 5.04 7.59
CA PRO A 186 -26.87 3.90 7.19
C PRO A 186 -27.00 3.76 5.67
N CYS A 187 -27.09 4.87 4.94
CA CYS A 187 -27.31 4.89 3.48
C CYS A 187 -26.02 4.99 2.66
N ARG A 188 -24.84 4.93 3.28
CA ARG A 188 -23.56 5.01 2.54
C ARG A 188 -23.14 3.63 2.04
N SER A 189 -22.57 3.57 0.85
CA SER A 189 -22.14 2.31 0.23
C SER A 189 -20.72 1.91 0.63
N GLU A 190 -19.90 2.89 0.99
CA GLU A 190 -18.48 2.72 1.31
C GLU A 190 -18.31 2.06 2.67
N LEU A 191 -17.41 1.08 2.76
CA LEU A 191 -17.11 0.39 4.01
C LEU A 191 -16.35 1.31 4.99
N TRP A 192 -15.25 1.89 4.51
CA TRP A 192 -14.35 2.71 5.31
C TRP A 192 -14.77 4.18 5.23
N LEU A 193 -15.43 4.66 6.28
CA LEU A 193 -15.90 6.04 6.39
C LEU A 193 -15.48 6.63 7.71
N ARG A 194 -14.98 7.86 7.66
CA ARG A 194 -14.68 8.73 8.80
C ARG A 194 -15.95 9.28 9.43
N TYR A 195 -15.79 9.94 10.58
CA TYR A 195 -16.90 10.59 11.28
C TYR A 195 -17.64 11.60 10.39
N ASP A 196 -16.93 12.33 9.54
CA ASP A 196 -17.51 13.29 8.60
C ASP A 196 -18.16 12.66 7.35
N GLY A 197 -18.13 11.33 7.22
CA GLY A 197 -18.65 10.61 6.05
C GLY A 197 -17.72 10.62 4.84
N SER A 198 -16.49 11.14 4.98
CA SER A 198 -15.46 11.00 3.95
C SER A 198 -14.72 9.68 4.08
N VAL A 199 -14.18 9.17 2.97
CA VAL A 199 -13.30 8.00 2.99
C VAL A 199 -11.93 8.43 3.54
N PRO A 200 -11.31 7.68 4.46
CA PRO A 200 -9.98 8.00 4.97
C PRO A 200 -8.97 8.07 3.83
N THR A 201 -8.01 8.99 3.91
CA THR A 201 -6.90 9.08 2.95
C THR A 201 -5.61 8.54 3.54
N ARG A 202 -4.60 8.31 2.69
CA ARG A 202 -3.25 7.92 3.13
C ARG A 202 -2.65 8.92 4.11
N GLY A 203 -2.82 10.22 3.87
CA GLY A 203 -2.41 11.28 4.78
C GLY A 203 -3.13 11.20 6.12
N TRP A 204 -4.45 10.98 6.12
CA TRP A 204 -5.22 10.79 7.35
C TRP A 204 -4.72 9.60 8.17
N PHE A 205 -4.51 8.44 7.52
CA PHE A 205 -4.02 7.23 8.20
C PHE A 205 -2.61 7.44 8.76
N THR A 206 -1.73 8.06 7.97
CA THR A 206 -0.35 8.33 8.38
C THR A 206 -0.28 9.28 9.58
N ARG A 207 -1.15 10.29 9.66
CA ARG A 207 -1.23 11.16 10.84
C ARG A 207 -1.63 10.41 12.10
N HIS A 208 -2.59 9.48 12.00
CA HIS A 208 -2.98 8.65 13.15
C HIS A 208 -1.85 7.71 13.56
N LEU A 209 -1.18 7.07 12.59
CA LEU A 209 -0.05 6.18 12.82
C LEU A 209 1.11 6.88 13.54
N ARG A 210 1.39 8.14 13.18
CA ARG A 210 2.45 8.96 13.80
C ARG A 210 2.21 9.34 15.25
N ARG A 211 0.98 9.17 15.78
CA ARG A 211 0.72 9.33 17.22
C ARG A 211 1.38 8.23 18.05
N PHE A 212 1.65 7.07 17.44
CA PHE A 212 2.15 5.88 18.12
C PHE A 212 3.57 5.50 17.71
N PHE A 213 3.95 5.79 16.46
CA PHE A 213 5.22 5.34 15.90
C PHE A 213 6.03 6.47 15.26
N PRO A 214 7.37 6.34 15.23
CA PRO A 214 8.21 7.25 14.48
C PRO A 214 7.99 7.13 12.96
N ALA A 215 8.67 7.98 12.20
CA ALA A 215 8.57 7.99 10.75
C ALA A 215 9.17 6.74 10.07
N ASP A 216 9.75 5.81 10.82
CA ASP A 216 10.25 4.52 10.33
C ASP A 216 9.12 3.50 10.05
N VAL A 217 7.91 3.73 10.58
CA VAL A 217 6.70 2.94 10.29
C VAL A 217 5.80 3.66 9.29
N SER A 218 5.13 2.91 8.41
CA SER A 218 4.19 3.46 7.43
C SER A 218 3.09 2.45 7.06
N GLY A 219 2.21 2.80 6.13
CA GLY A 219 1.23 1.83 5.59
C GLY A 219 1.84 0.57 4.97
N HIS A 220 3.10 0.59 4.53
CA HIS A 220 3.80 -0.62 4.05
C HIS A 220 4.20 -1.56 5.20
N SER A 221 4.33 -1.03 6.42
CA SER A 221 4.73 -1.78 7.59
C SER A 221 3.68 -2.80 8.03
N MET A 222 2.40 -2.58 7.69
CA MET A 222 1.31 -3.52 7.98
C MET A 222 1.49 -4.84 7.24
N ARG A 223 1.53 -4.81 5.91
CA ARG A 223 1.73 -6.01 5.08
C ARG A 223 3.05 -6.71 5.41
N ALA A 224 4.14 -5.95 5.56
CA ALA A 224 5.42 -6.53 5.91
C ALA A 224 5.39 -7.20 7.30
N GLY A 225 4.73 -6.57 8.28
CA GLY A 225 4.55 -7.10 9.63
C GLY A 225 3.72 -8.37 9.68
N GLY A 226 2.56 -8.37 9.02
CA GLY A 226 1.71 -9.55 8.95
C GLY A 226 2.40 -10.73 8.28
N ALA A 227 3.13 -10.50 7.19
CA ALA A 227 3.86 -11.56 6.49
C ALA A 227 4.98 -12.16 7.37
N ILE A 228 5.68 -11.32 8.14
CA ILE A 228 6.68 -11.80 9.11
C ILE A 228 6.01 -12.59 10.23
N ALA A 229 4.88 -12.12 10.77
CA ALA A 229 4.16 -12.81 11.82
C ALA A 229 3.69 -14.21 11.37
N LEU A 230 3.16 -14.34 10.15
CA LEU A 230 2.78 -15.64 9.57
C LEU A 230 3.99 -16.55 9.37
N ALA A 231 5.12 -16.01 8.92
CA ALA A 231 6.35 -16.78 8.77
C ALA A 231 6.87 -17.28 10.14
N LEU A 232 6.77 -16.45 11.19
CA LEU A 232 7.13 -16.84 12.57
C LEU A 232 6.20 -17.91 13.14
N ASP A 233 4.92 -17.92 12.73
CA ASP A 233 3.96 -18.98 13.08
C ASP A 233 4.16 -20.27 12.27
N GLY A 234 5.12 -20.31 11.35
CA GLY A 234 5.45 -21.51 10.55
C GLY A 234 4.56 -21.72 9.32
N VAL A 235 3.84 -20.69 8.87
CA VAL A 235 3.05 -20.78 7.63
C VAL A 235 3.99 -20.89 6.42
N ALA A 236 3.69 -21.83 5.51
CA ALA A 236 4.48 -22.07 4.32
C ALA A 236 4.57 -20.82 3.43
N HIS A 237 5.74 -20.58 2.84
CA HIS A 237 6.02 -19.35 2.08
C HIS A 237 5.08 -19.17 0.87
N ASP A 238 4.64 -20.27 0.27
CA ASP A 238 3.74 -20.27 -0.89
C ASP A 238 2.35 -19.68 -0.56
N SER A 239 1.96 -19.69 0.71
CA SER A 239 0.68 -19.14 1.19
C SER A 239 0.77 -17.66 1.61
N ILE A 240 1.95 -17.04 1.57
CA ILE A 240 2.19 -15.67 2.08
C ILE A 240 2.32 -14.62 0.94
N GLN A 241 2.30 -15.02 -0.33
CA GLN A 241 2.59 -14.15 -1.48
C GLN A 241 1.49 -13.12 -1.84
#